data_AF-A0A9W9M1Z5-F1
#
_entry.id   AF-A0A9W9M1Z5-F1
#
_cell.length_a   1.000
_cell.length_b   1.000
_cell.length_c   1.000
_cell.angle_alpha   90.00
_cell.angle_beta   90.00
_cell.angle_gamma   90.00
#
_symmetry.space_group_name_H-M   'P 1'
#
loop_
_entity.id
_entity.type
_entity.pdbx_description
1 polymer ?
#
loop_
_entity_poly.entity_id
_entity_poly.type
_entity_poly.pdbx_seq_one_letter_code
_entity_poly.pdbx_strand_id
1 'polypeptide(L)'
;MPPIDYSKWDNIDTDSDSEPDTSSMPRPQVSKPPVPSPTAPSTANQATPSNQTPSSPGDTIKAVTVRCQGDKGLPCSATTIPSNHPIFTNSVPPVPALLDFPIVVHRVGTVDNGTTGYLDNQAITYIHVDPNTGFAPPAWQSGIGTVIVARKDKKDLSPEHYEAIWMYCDRILDYFGEGEGAPERLYTRQAFERWFVGYQKEQVGFGRKEWTSVSPLYEK
;
A
#
# COMPACT_ATOMS: atom_id res chain seq x y z
N MET A 1 -11.55 -19.30 -9.83
CA MET A 1 -10.40 -18.88 -10.67
C MET A 1 -9.35 -20.01 -10.65
N PRO A 2 -8.34 -20.02 -11.53
CA PRO A 2 -7.20 -20.95 -11.33
C PRO A 2 -6.50 -20.68 -9.98
N PRO A 3 -5.77 -21.66 -9.41
CA PRO A 3 -4.97 -21.46 -8.19
C PRO A 3 -4.08 -20.22 -8.32
N ILE A 4 -3.88 -19.47 -7.23
CA ILE A 4 -2.91 -18.36 -7.22
C ILE A 4 -1.52 -19.00 -7.37
N ASP A 5 -1.02 -18.93 -8.60
CA ASP A 5 0.30 -19.40 -8.96
C ASP A 5 1.32 -18.33 -8.62
N TYR A 6 1.99 -18.50 -7.49
CA TYR A 6 3.06 -17.62 -7.08
C TYR A 6 4.32 -17.76 -7.98
N SER A 7 4.41 -18.76 -8.87
CA SER A 7 5.51 -18.86 -9.84
C SER A 7 5.46 -17.79 -10.93
N LYS A 8 4.33 -17.07 -11.05
CA LYS A 8 4.23 -15.84 -11.86
C LYS A 8 5.08 -14.69 -11.29
N TRP A 9 5.55 -14.80 -10.04
CA TRP A 9 6.44 -13.84 -9.38
C TRP A 9 7.93 -14.14 -9.52
N ASP A 10 8.30 -15.35 -9.98
CA ASP A 10 9.69 -15.74 -10.22
C ASP A 10 10.15 -15.45 -11.66
N ASN A 11 9.23 -15.16 -12.59
CA ASN A 11 9.53 -15.08 -14.04
C ASN A 11 9.28 -13.71 -14.70
N ILE A 12 9.26 -12.62 -13.93
CA ILE A 12 9.43 -11.28 -14.52
C ILE A 12 10.93 -11.01 -14.66
N ASP A 13 11.54 -11.75 -15.58
CA ASP A 13 12.76 -11.27 -16.20
C ASP A 13 12.41 -9.97 -16.92
N THR A 14 13.21 -8.95 -16.63
CA THR A 14 13.15 -7.65 -17.25
C THR A 14 13.48 -7.84 -18.74
N ASP A 15 12.48 -7.95 -19.60
CA ASP A 15 12.66 -7.70 -21.03
C ASP A 15 13.05 -6.23 -21.19
N SER A 16 14.36 -6.03 -21.13
CA SER A 16 15.06 -4.80 -21.49
C SER A 16 14.87 -4.61 -22.99
N ASP A 17 13.72 -4.05 -23.38
CA ASP A 17 13.49 -3.62 -24.76
C ASP A 17 14.58 -2.62 -25.16
N SER A 18 15.39 -3.06 -26.12
CA SER A 18 16.46 -2.26 -26.71
C SER A 18 15.83 -1.23 -27.65
N GLU A 19 15.96 0.06 -27.30
CA GLU A 19 15.55 1.18 -28.15
C GLU A 19 16.27 1.17 -29.51
N PRO A 20 15.59 1.44 -30.63
CA PRO A 20 16.25 1.89 -31.85
C PRO A 20 16.39 3.42 -31.86
N ASP A 21 17.65 3.85 -31.89
CA ASP A 21 18.14 5.19 -32.25
C ASP A 21 17.27 5.88 -33.32
N THR A 22 16.70 7.05 -33.01
CA THR A 22 16.45 8.09 -34.02
C THR A 22 16.46 9.51 -33.45
N SER A 23 17.45 10.28 -33.94
CA SER A 23 17.31 11.65 -34.46
C SER A 23 16.88 12.78 -33.52
N SER A 24 17.88 13.50 -33.02
CA SER A 24 18.03 14.97 -33.01
C SER A 24 16.79 15.85 -33.20
N MET A 25 16.51 16.72 -32.20
CA MET A 25 16.27 18.19 -32.34
C MET A 25 16.01 18.83 -30.95
N PRO A 26 16.18 20.16 -30.78
CA PRO A 26 16.82 20.75 -29.60
C PRO A 26 15.90 21.17 -28.44
N ARG A 27 16.52 21.19 -27.25
CA ARG A 27 16.03 21.69 -25.96
C ARG A 27 15.67 23.19 -26.00
N PRO A 28 14.44 23.59 -25.60
CA PRO A 28 14.15 24.99 -25.29
C PRO A 28 14.85 25.40 -23.98
N GLN A 29 15.75 26.38 -24.06
CA GLN A 29 16.31 27.07 -22.90
C GLN A 29 15.21 27.91 -22.25
N VAL A 30 14.81 27.56 -21.02
CA VAL A 30 14.04 28.47 -20.15
C VAL A 30 15.02 29.13 -19.18
N SER A 31 15.01 30.45 -19.22
CA SER A 31 15.80 31.39 -18.45
C SER A 31 15.47 31.34 -16.95
N LYS A 32 16.51 31.43 -16.11
CA LYS A 32 16.42 31.63 -14.66
C LYS A 32 15.97 33.05 -14.33
N PRO A 33 14.98 33.25 -13.43
CA PRO A 33 14.84 34.50 -12.67
C PRO A 33 15.62 34.45 -11.34
N PRO A 34 16.00 35.61 -10.78
CA PRO A 34 17.00 35.73 -9.72
C PRO A 34 16.47 35.51 -8.30
N VAL A 35 17.40 35.05 -7.45
CA VAL A 35 17.32 34.93 -5.99
C VAL A 35 17.31 36.32 -5.33
N PRO A 36 16.55 36.51 -4.23
CA PRO A 36 17.00 37.35 -3.13
C PRO A 36 17.26 36.52 -1.85
N SER A 37 18.44 36.77 -1.27
CA SER A 37 18.97 36.26 0.00
C SER A 37 18.30 36.93 1.22
N PRO A 38 18.55 36.44 2.46
CA PRO A 38 17.56 36.32 3.52
C PRO A 38 17.49 37.53 4.46
N THR A 39 16.35 37.67 5.15
CA THR A 39 16.25 38.50 6.35
C THR A 39 15.61 37.68 7.46
N ALA A 40 16.36 37.50 8.55
CA ALA A 40 15.90 37.08 9.88
C ALA A 40 16.52 38.07 10.89
N PRO A 41 16.13 38.13 12.18
CA PRO A 41 15.10 37.38 12.88
C PRO A 41 14.11 38.29 13.67
N SER A 42 13.02 37.72 14.18
CA SER A 42 12.31 38.32 15.32
C SER A 42 11.78 37.25 16.28
N THR A 43 11.92 37.61 17.54
CA THR A 43 12.05 36.84 18.76
C THR A 43 10.71 36.41 19.37
N ALA A 44 10.77 35.29 20.10
CA ALA A 44 9.93 34.88 21.23
C ALA A 44 8.44 34.56 20.99
N ASN A 45 8.10 33.28 21.20
CA ASN A 45 7.44 32.91 22.45
C ASN A 45 7.85 31.50 22.89
N GLN A 46 8.48 31.44 24.06
CA GLN A 46 8.74 30.21 24.80
C GLN A 46 7.42 29.62 25.27
N ALA A 47 7.12 28.39 24.87
CA ALA A 47 6.18 27.53 25.57
C ALA A 47 6.99 26.49 26.36
N THR A 48 6.69 26.43 27.65
CA THR A 48 7.21 25.57 28.70
C THR A 48 7.27 24.08 28.28
N PRO A 49 8.35 23.33 28.59
CA PRO A 49 8.32 21.88 28.48
C PRO A 49 7.49 21.33 29.65
N SER A 50 6.24 20.99 29.37
CA SER A 50 5.45 20.15 30.27
C SER A 50 6.11 18.77 30.33
N ASN A 51 6.64 18.42 31.50
CA ASN A 51 7.07 17.08 31.90
C ASN A 51 6.08 16.03 31.37
N GLN A 52 6.45 15.34 30.29
CA GLN A 52 5.77 14.11 29.91
C GLN A 52 6.26 13.02 30.85
N THR A 53 5.40 12.72 31.83
CA THR A 53 5.41 11.46 32.56
C THR A 53 5.59 10.31 31.56
N PRO A 54 6.50 9.35 31.81
CA PRO A 54 6.69 8.21 30.92
C PRO A 54 5.36 7.48 30.76
N SER A 55 4.86 7.45 29.52
CA SER A 55 3.70 6.64 29.14
C SER A 55 3.95 5.21 29.60
N SER A 56 2.95 4.63 30.26
CA SER A 56 2.84 3.21 30.62
C SER A 56 3.32 2.29 29.49
N PRO A 57 3.74 1.03 29.77
CA PRO A 57 4.15 0.07 28.75
C PRO A 57 3.12 0.05 27.63
N GLY A 58 3.52 0.59 26.48
CA GLY A 58 2.59 1.25 25.55
C GLY A 58 1.65 0.26 24.88
N ASP A 59 0.37 0.64 24.78
CA ASP A 59 -0.63 -0.09 24.02
C ASP A 59 -0.10 -0.35 22.61
N THR A 60 0.08 -1.62 22.24
CA THR A 60 0.46 -2.05 20.90
C THR A 60 -0.74 -2.60 20.15
N ILE A 61 -0.75 -2.46 18.82
CA ILE A 61 -1.78 -3.05 17.96
C ILE A 61 -1.15 -4.02 16.96
N LYS A 62 -1.93 -4.98 16.46
CA LYS A 62 -1.48 -5.83 15.35
C LYS A 62 -1.57 -5.09 14.02
N ALA A 63 -0.51 -5.22 13.25
CA ALA A 63 -0.34 -4.66 11.92
C ALA A 63 0.23 -5.75 11.00
N VAL A 64 0.43 -5.41 9.72
CA VAL A 64 1.00 -6.31 8.71
C VAL A 64 2.24 -5.67 8.11
N THR A 65 3.35 -6.39 8.09
CA THR A 65 4.51 -6.05 7.26
C THR A 65 4.30 -6.64 5.88
N VAL A 66 4.38 -5.79 4.85
CA VAL A 66 4.29 -6.17 3.44
C VAL A 66 5.65 -5.92 2.81
N ARG A 67 6.35 -7.00 2.51
CA ARG A 67 7.71 -6.99 1.97
C ARG A 67 7.69 -6.65 0.48
N CYS A 68 8.65 -5.86 0.02
CA CYS A 68 8.91 -5.71 -1.41
C CYS A 68 9.62 -6.96 -1.97
N GLN A 69 9.70 -7.06 -3.30
CA GLN A 69 10.25 -8.22 -4.02
C GLN A 69 11.68 -8.62 -3.57
N GLY A 70 12.50 -7.64 -3.18
CA GLY A 70 13.87 -7.85 -2.71
C GLY A 70 14.03 -8.39 -1.31
N ASP A 71 12.99 -8.28 -0.49
CA ASP A 71 13.07 -8.65 0.91
C ASP A 71 12.80 -10.14 1.11
N LYS A 72 13.67 -10.80 1.89
CA LYS A 72 13.53 -12.22 2.21
C LYS A 72 12.37 -12.45 3.19
N GLY A 73 11.67 -13.56 3.00
CA GLY A 73 10.64 -14.04 3.92
C GLY A 73 9.26 -14.10 3.28
N LEU A 74 8.22 -14.18 4.11
CA LEU A 74 6.84 -14.18 3.62
C LEU A 74 6.48 -12.79 3.06
N PRO A 75 5.82 -12.69 1.89
CA PRO A 75 5.39 -11.41 1.31
C PRO A 75 4.55 -10.57 2.29
N CYS A 76 3.68 -11.22 3.06
CA CYS A 76 2.88 -10.61 4.12
C CYS A 76 3.10 -11.35 5.43
N SER A 77 3.37 -10.62 6.52
CA SER A 77 3.50 -11.22 7.86
C SER A 77 2.93 -10.32 8.94
N ALA A 78 2.34 -10.91 9.98
CA ALA A 78 1.88 -10.17 11.15
C ALA A 78 3.05 -9.47 11.87
N THR A 79 2.80 -8.28 12.39
CA THR A 79 3.73 -7.50 13.22
C THR A 79 2.95 -6.71 14.28
N THR A 80 3.65 -6.04 15.19
CA THR A 80 3.04 -5.16 16.20
C THR A 80 3.68 -3.79 16.16
N ILE A 81 2.86 -2.75 16.27
CA ILE A 81 3.34 -1.37 16.36
C ILE A 81 2.74 -0.65 17.57
N PRO A 82 3.42 0.37 18.11
CA PRO A 82 2.83 1.24 19.14
C PRO A 82 1.54 1.92 18.65
N SER A 83 0.56 2.09 19.52
CA SER A 83 -0.71 2.78 19.21
C SER A 83 -0.55 4.29 18.92
N ASN A 84 0.61 4.87 19.23
CA ASN A 84 1.01 6.24 18.88
C ASN A 84 1.95 6.31 17.66
N HIS A 85 2.11 5.21 16.91
CA HIS A 85 2.94 5.16 15.72
C HIS A 85 2.49 6.19 14.67
N PRO A 86 3.40 6.89 13.97
CA PRO A 86 3.06 7.94 13.01
C PRO A 86 2.19 7.47 11.82
N ILE A 87 2.12 6.17 11.55
CA ILE A 87 1.23 5.59 10.51
C ILE A 87 -0.22 6.07 10.62
N PHE A 88 -0.72 6.33 11.83
CA PHE A 88 -2.13 6.72 12.03
C PHE A 88 -2.44 8.16 11.59
N THR A 89 -1.42 8.97 11.27
CA THR A 89 -1.64 10.29 10.66
C THR A 89 -1.84 10.19 9.14
N ASN A 90 -1.57 9.04 8.53
CA ASN A 90 -1.67 8.86 7.09
C ASN A 90 -3.14 8.80 6.63
N SER A 91 -3.36 9.15 5.37
CA SER A 91 -4.68 9.02 4.72
C SER A 91 -4.97 7.57 4.34
N VAL A 92 -6.25 7.21 4.33
CA VAL A 92 -6.69 5.91 3.80
C VAL A 92 -6.56 5.95 2.27
N PRO A 93 -6.01 4.91 1.62
CA PRO A 93 -5.90 4.86 0.16
C PRO A 93 -7.27 4.93 -0.54
N PRO A 94 -7.35 5.38 -1.81
CA PRO A 94 -8.62 5.74 -2.45
C PRO A 94 -9.65 4.61 -2.52
N VAL A 95 -9.26 3.44 -3.04
CA VAL A 95 -10.18 2.30 -3.13
C VAL A 95 -10.61 1.79 -1.75
N PRO A 96 -9.71 1.46 -0.80
CA PRO A 96 -10.09 1.08 0.55
C PRO A 96 -11.03 2.06 1.26
N ALA A 97 -10.89 3.37 1.02
CA ALA A 97 -11.79 4.38 1.55
C ALA A 97 -13.23 4.20 1.02
N LEU A 98 -13.41 3.90 -0.26
CA LEU A 98 -14.73 3.60 -0.86
C LEU A 98 -15.35 2.28 -0.34
N LEU A 99 -14.51 1.37 0.16
CA LEU A 99 -14.96 0.13 0.79
C LEU A 99 -15.30 0.32 2.27
N ASP A 100 -15.16 1.53 2.84
CA ASP A 100 -15.22 1.77 4.30
C ASP A 100 -14.22 0.92 5.11
N PHE A 101 -13.11 0.46 4.49
CA PHE A 101 -12.10 -0.33 5.18
C PHE A 101 -10.86 0.54 5.47
N PRO A 102 -10.65 0.96 6.74
CA PRO A 102 -9.77 2.08 7.02
C PRO A 102 -8.30 1.66 7.15
N ILE A 103 -7.66 1.12 6.09
CA ILE A 103 -6.21 0.82 6.14
C ILE A 103 -5.35 2.06 5.92
N VAL A 104 -4.20 2.10 6.58
CA VAL A 104 -3.15 3.10 6.42
C VAL A 104 -1.82 2.42 6.20
N VAL A 105 -0.94 3.04 5.42
CA VAL A 105 0.34 2.47 4.97
C VAL A 105 1.49 3.38 5.39
N HIS A 106 2.56 2.82 5.92
CA HIS A 106 3.79 3.51 6.26
C HIS A 106 4.98 2.82 5.63
N ARG A 107 5.79 3.55 4.84
CA ARG A 107 7.04 3.03 4.30
C ARG A 107 8.06 2.91 5.42
N VAL A 108 8.58 1.72 5.63
CA VAL A 108 9.68 1.49 6.59
C VAL A 108 11.01 1.93 5.97
N GLY A 109 11.07 1.94 4.63
CA GLY A 109 12.30 2.02 3.89
C GLY A 109 12.94 0.64 3.81
N THR A 110 13.35 0.25 2.62
CA THR A 110 14.23 -0.91 2.45
C THR A 110 15.67 -0.40 2.55
N VAL A 111 16.58 -1.22 3.08
CA VAL A 111 18.02 -0.91 3.00
C VAL A 111 18.38 -0.90 1.52
N ASP A 112 18.61 0.28 0.96
CA ASP A 112 19.03 0.44 -0.43
C ASP A 112 20.40 -0.21 -0.59
N ASN A 113 20.41 -1.40 -1.17
CA ASN A 113 21.64 -2.09 -1.55
C ASN A 113 22.08 -1.72 -2.99
N GLY A 114 21.48 -0.69 -3.59
CA GLY A 114 21.83 -0.17 -4.92
C GLY A 114 21.08 -0.79 -6.09
N THR A 115 19.98 -1.54 -5.85
CA THR A 115 19.26 -2.26 -6.89
C THR A 115 17.75 -1.97 -6.83
N THR A 116 17.28 -1.02 -7.65
CA THR A 116 15.94 -0.40 -7.56
C THR A 116 14.78 -1.32 -7.94
N GLY A 117 14.96 -2.27 -8.85
CA GLY A 117 13.89 -3.21 -9.28
C GLY A 117 13.38 -4.14 -8.18
N TYR A 118 14.15 -4.28 -7.09
CA TYR A 118 13.77 -5.12 -5.95
C TYR A 118 12.88 -4.39 -4.93
N LEU A 119 12.60 -3.10 -5.13
CA LEU A 119 11.78 -2.31 -4.22
C LEU A 119 10.30 -2.29 -4.60
N ASP A 120 9.91 -2.99 -5.66
CA ASP A 120 8.52 -3.03 -6.06
C ASP A 120 7.67 -3.81 -5.07
N ASN A 121 6.47 -3.27 -4.84
CA ASN A 121 5.49 -3.82 -3.93
C ASN A 121 4.11 -3.67 -4.55
N GLN A 122 3.82 -4.53 -5.52
CA GLN A 122 2.65 -4.44 -6.37
C GLN A 122 1.33 -4.48 -5.58
N ALA A 123 1.26 -5.25 -4.49
CA ALA A 123 0.10 -5.25 -3.60
C ALA A 123 -0.17 -3.85 -3.01
N ILE A 124 0.89 -3.08 -2.72
CA ILE A 124 0.75 -1.70 -2.24
C ILE A 124 0.44 -0.71 -3.38
N THR A 125 0.92 -0.96 -4.59
CA THR A 125 0.49 -0.24 -5.79
C THR A 125 -1.03 -0.36 -5.97
N TYR A 126 -1.55 -1.59 -5.91
CA TYR A 126 -2.96 -1.88 -6.19
C TYR A 126 -3.93 -1.24 -5.19
N ILE A 127 -3.60 -1.21 -3.91
CA ILE A 127 -4.45 -0.53 -2.92
C ILE A 127 -4.47 1.00 -3.09
N HIS A 128 -3.48 1.59 -3.77
CA HIS A 128 -3.38 3.03 -4.02
C HIS A 128 -3.93 3.48 -5.37
N VAL A 129 -4.51 2.57 -6.17
CA VAL A 129 -5.05 2.91 -7.48
C VAL A 129 -6.15 3.97 -7.37
N ASP A 130 -6.16 4.90 -8.30
CA ASP A 130 -7.24 5.83 -8.47
C ASP A 130 -8.47 5.09 -9.03
N PRO A 131 -9.65 5.19 -8.39
CA PRO A 131 -10.83 4.40 -8.73
C PRO A 131 -11.42 4.75 -10.09
N ASN A 132 -11.05 5.88 -10.69
CA ASN A 132 -11.57 6.31 -11.99
C ASN A 132 -10.65 5.92 -13.15
N THR A 133 -9.34 5.85 -12.89
CA THR A 133 -8.32 5.62 -13.93
C THR A 133 -7.66 4.25 -13.86
N GLY A 134 -7.71 3.58 -12.71
CA GLY A 134 -7.03 2.30 -12.48
C GLY A 134 -5.52 2.45 -12.23
N PHE A 135 -4.97 3.67 -12.26
CA PHE A 135 -3.55 3.92 -12.03
C PHE A 135 -3.29 4.40 -10.60
N ALA A 136 -2.27 3.84 -9.95
CA ALA A 136 -1.74 4.43 -8.72
C ALA A 136 -1.07 5.78 -9.02
N PRO A 137 -1.08 6.76 -8.10
CA PRO A 137 -0.29 7.97 -8.24
C PRO A 137 1.21 7.64 -8.41
N PRO A 138 2.01 8.48 -9.10
CA PRO A 138 3.42 8.16 -9.41
C PRO A 138 4.26 7.73 -8.21
N ALA A 139 4.02 8.32 -7.03
CA ALA A 139 4.73 7.95 -5.81
C ALA A 139 4.52 6.48 -5.40
N TRP A 140 3.42 5.85 -5.82
CA TRP A 140 3.01 4.49 -5.48
C TRP A 140 3.04 3.53 -6.67
N GLN A 141 3.68 3.89 -7.79
CA GLN A 141 3.77 3.00 -8.95
C GLN A 141 4.94 2.03 -8.87
N SER A 142 6.10 2.49 -8.40
CA SER A 142 7.32 1.69 -8.29
C SER A 142 8.18 2.17 -7.12
N GLY A 143 9.20 1.37 -6.74
CA GLY A 143 10.18 1.79 -5.72
C GLY A 143 9.57 2.05 -4.33
N ILE A 144 8.47 1.36 -4.00
CA ILE A 144 7.69 1.58 -2.78
C ILE A 144 8.46 1.10 -1.54
N GLY A 145 9.20 0.00 -1.71
CA GLY A 145 9.89 -0.72 -0.66
C GLY A 145 8.95 -1.50 0.26
N THR A 146 9.54 -1.97 1.36
CA THR A 146 8.78 -2.65 2.42
C THR A 146 7.99 -1.64 3.24
N VAL A 147 6.76 -2.03 3.57
CA VAL A 147 5.82 -1.17 4.31
C VAL A 147 5.22 -1.89 5.51
N ILE A 148 4.69 -1.10 6.43
CA ILE A 148 3.75 -1.54 7.47
C ILE A 148 2.37 -1.04 7.08
N VAL A 149 1.37 -1.91 7.21
CA VAL A 149 -0.05 -1.61 7.03
C VAL A 149 -0.77 -1.84 8.35
N ALA A 150 -1.62 -0.90 8.75
CA ALA A 150 -2.43 -1.00 9.96
C ALA A 150 -3.85 -0.48 9.68
N ARG A 151 -4.79 -0.74 10.58
CA ARG A 151 -6.09 -0.05 10.54
C ARG A 151 -5.98 1.31 11.23
N LYS A 152 -6.53 2.34 10.59
CA LYS A 152 -6.56 3.73 11.06
C LYS A 152 -7.36 3.90 12.35
N ASP A 153 -8.37 3.06 12.55
CA ASP A 153 -9.15 2.99 13.79
C ASP A 153 -8.42 2.27 14.93
N LYS A 154 -7.15 1.87 14.73
CA LYS A 154 -6.28 1.18 15.68
C LYS A 154 -6.78 -0.19 16.13
N LYS A 155 -7.71 -0.80 15.39
CA LYS A 155 -8.04 -2.22 15.58
C LYS A 155 -6.97 -3.12 14.97
N ASP A 156 -6.90 -4.35 15.44
CA ASP A 156 -5.99 -5.36 14.91
C ASP A 156 -6.24 -5.60 13.42
N LEU A 157 -5.17 -5.66 12.64
CA LEU A 157 -5.17 -6.10 11.24
C LEU A 157 -4.47 -7.45 11.12
N SER A 158 -5.16 -8.47 10.60
CA SER A 158 -4.54 -9.75 10.28
C SER A 158 -3.97 -9.77 8.85
N PRO A 159 -2.98 -10.62 8.54
CA PRO A 159 -2.50 -10.83 7.18
C PRO A 159 -3.60 -11.21 6.19
N GLU A 160 -4.59 -12.01 6.61
CA GLU A 160 -5.70 -12.47 5.76
C GLU A 160 -6.68 -11.33 5.44
N HIS A 161 -6.97 -10.45 6.41
CA HIS A 161 -7.74 -9.24 6.14
C HIS A 161 -7.02 -8.30 5.19
N TYR A 162 -5.71 -8.11 5.36
CA TYR A 162 -4.91 -7.36 4.40
C TYR A 162 -4.94 -8.03 3.01
N GLU A 163 -4.80 -9.35 2.97
CA GLU A 163 -4.80 -10.13 1.73
C GLU A 163 -6.09 -9.93 0.94
N ALA A 164 -7.23 -10.05 1.61
CA ALA A 164 -8.53 -9.81 0.99
C ALA A 164 -8.64 -8.42 0.34
N ILE A 165 -8.08 -7.38 0.96
CA ILE A 165 -8.19 -6.01 0.45
C ILE A 165 -7.39 -5.86 -0.84
N TRP A 166 -6.12 -6.27 -0.86
CA TRP A 166 -5.29 -6.08 -2.05
C TRP A 166 -5.75 -7.00 -3.19
N MET A 167 -6.21 -8.21 -2.89
CA MET A 167 -6.83 -9.11 -3.88
C MET A 167 -8.14 -8.56 -4.45
N TYR A 168 -8.91 -7.82 -3.66
CA TYR A 168 -10.10 -7.14 -4.18
C TYR A 168 -9.75 -5.96 -5.06
N CYS A 169 -8.66 -5.24 -4.74
CA CYS A 169 -8.13 -4.17 -5.60
C CYS A 169 -7.57 -4.73 -6.92
N ASP A 170 -6.88 -5.88 -6.88
CA ASP A 170 -6.45 -6.62 -8.07
C ASP A 170 -7.64 -6.98 -8.96
N ARG A 171 -8.70 -7.55 -8.38
CA ARG A 171 -9.96 -7.82 -9.09
C ARG A 171 -10.59 -6.57 -9.73
N ILE A 172 -10.48 -5.41 -9.08
CA ILE A 172 -10.97 -4.14 -9.66
C ILE A 172 -10.15 -3.77 -10.91
N LEU A 173 -8.84 -4.03 -10.89
CA LEU A 173 -7.95 -3.73 -12.02
C LEU A 173 -8.20 -4.59 -13.24
N ASP A 174 -8.71 -5.82 -13.09
CA ASP A 174 -9.12 -6.66 -14.21
C ASP A 174 -10.09 -5.91 -15.16
N TYR A 175 -11.04 -5.13 -14.61
CA TYR A 175 -12.00 -4.34 -15.40
C TYR A 175 -11.32 -3.24 -16.23
N PHE A 176 -10.26 -2.64 -15.71
CA PHE A 176 -9.46 -1.68 -16.47
C PHE A 176 -8.64 -2.38 -17.56
N GLY A 177 -8.06 -3.53 -17.26
CA GLY A 177 -7.30 -4.35 -18.22
C GLY A 177 -8.16 -4.90 -19.37
N GLU A 178 -9.43 -5.20 -19.10
CA GLU A 178 -10.41 -5.66 -20.09
C GLU A 178 -11.08 -4.51 -20.88
N GLY A 179 -10.78 -3.25 -20.54
CA GLY A 179 -11.33 -2.08 -21.21
C GLY A 179 -12.76 -1.71 -20.79
N GLU A 180 -13.30 -2.32 -19.73
CA GLU A 180 -14.61 -1.98 -19.15
C GLU A 180 -14.58 -0.64 -18.39
N GLY A 181 -13.39 -0.19 -17.98
CA GLY A 181 -13.20 1.04 -17.21
C GLY A 181 -13.53 0.86 -15.73
N ALA A 182 -13.91 1.94 -15.05
CA ALA A 182 -14.13 1.95 -13.60
C ALA A 182 -15.37 1.13 -13.19
N PRO A 183 -15.22 0.03 -12.41
CA PRO A 183 -16.35 -0.81 -12.01
C PRO A 183 -17.07 -0.23 -10.77
N GLU A 184 -17.78 0.90 -10.92
CA GLU A 184 -18.40 1.66 -9.82
C GLU A 184 -19.21 0.79 -8.83
N ARG A 185 -19.91 -0.24 -9.34
CA ARG A 185 -20.69 -1.20 -8.54
C ARG A 185 -19.86 -2.02 -7.53
N LEU A 186 -18.54 -2.09 -7.70
CA LEU A 186 -17.62 -2.78 -6.80
C LEU A 186 -17.06 -1.87 -5.71
N TYR A 187 -17.20 -0.55 -5.84
CA TYR A 187 -16.73 0.41 -4.85
C TYR A 187 -17.72 0.60 -3.70
N THR A 188 -18.12 -0.51 -3.07
CA THR A 188 -19.01 -0.50 -1.92
C THR A 188 -18.61 -1.55 -0.90
N ARG A 189 -18.80 -1.23 0.38
CA ARG A 189 -18.66 -2.20 1.48
C ARG A 189 -19.43 -3.51 1.21
N GLN A 190 -20.67 -3.40 0.73
CA GLN A 190 -21.52 -4.58 0.49
C GLN A 190 -20.97 -5.50 -0.62
N ALA A 191 -20.44 -4.93 -1.70
CA ALA A 191 -19.85 -5.71 -2.78
C ALA A 191 -18.57 -6.42 -2.31
N PHE A 192 -17.76 -5.75 -1.49
CA PHE A 192 -16.56 -6.32 -0.91
C PHE A 192 -16.88 -7.43 0.10
N GLU A 193 -17.78 -7.20 1.04
CA GLU A 193 -18.24 -8.23 2.01
C GLU A 193 -18.77 -9.48 1.29
N ARG A 194 -19.58 -9.30 0.24
CA ARG A 194 -20.12 -10.42 -0.54
C ARG A 194 -19.01 -11.21 -1.24
N TRP A 195 -18.05 -10.51 -1.84
CA TRP A 195 -16.90 -11.17 -2.48
C TRP A 195 -16.03 -11.89 -1.46
N PHE A 196 -15.76 -11.27 -0.31
CA PHE A 196 -14.93 -11.82 0.75
C PHE A 196 -15.42 -13.18 1.23
N VAL A 197 -16.72 -13.37 1.39
CA VAL A 197 -17.30 -14.68 1.76
C VAL A 197 -17.01 -15.76 0.70
N GLY A 198 -17.02 -15.39 -0.58
CA GLY A 198 -16.64 -16.29 -1.68
C GLY A 198 -15.15 -16.59 -1.66
N TYR A 199 -14.32 -15.55 -1.54
CA TYR A 199 -12.88 -15.65 -1.49
C TYR A 199 -12.40 -16.54 -0.33
N GLN A 200 -12.94 -16.34 0.88
CA GLN A 200 -12.64 -17.17 2.04
C GLN A 200 -12.94 -18.66 1.79
N LYS A 201 -14.10 -18.97 1.19
CA LYS A 201 -14.45 -20.36 0.84
C LYS A 201 -13.49 -20.96 -0.19
N GLU A 202 -13.09 -20.18 -1.19
CA GLU A 202 -12.14 -20.59 -2.21
C GLU A 202 -10.75 -20.87 -1.59
N GLN A 203 -10.24 -19.99 -0.73
CA GLN A 203 -8.96 -20.20 -0.05
C GLN A 203 -8.98 -21.45 0.86
N VAL A 204 -10.08 -21.68 1.60
CA VAL A 204 -10.26 -22.92 2.36
C VAL A 204 -10.31 -24.14 1.45
N GLY A 205 -10.98 -24.06 0.29
CA GLY A 205 -11.01 -25.11 -0.73
C GLY A 205 -9.64 -25.45 -1.31
N PHE A 206 -8.74 -24.47 -1.39
CA PHE A 206 -7.33 -24.66 -1.76
C PHE A 206 -6.46 -25.21 -0.60
N GLY A 207 -7.05 -25.52 0.55
CA GLY A 207 -6.35 -26.12 1.68
C GLY A 207 -5.62 -25.12 2.59
N ARG A 208 -5.84 -23.82 2.42
CA ARG A 208 -5.27 -22.78 3.27
C ARG A 208 -6.02 -22.69 4.60
N LYS A 209 -5.50 -23.39 5.61
CA LYS A 209 -6.16 -23.59 6.90
C LYS A 209 -6.33 -22.28 7.68
N GLU A 210 -5.44 -21.31 7.49
CA GLU A 210 -5.49 -19.99 8.10
C GLU A 210 -6.80 -19.25 7.78
N TRP A 211 -7.43 -19.53 6.64
CA TRP A 211 -8.70 -18.92 6.22
C TRP A 211 -9.94 -19.50 6.91
N THR A 212 -9.82 -20.64 7.58
CA THR A 212 -10.94 -21.33 8.26
C THR A 212 -11.50 -20.52 9.44
N SER A 213 -10.63 -19.77 10.12
CA SER A 213 -10.95 -19.02 11.35
C SER A 213 -10.96 -17.50 11.14
N VAL A 214 -10.87 -17.02 9.91
CA VAL A 214 -10.87 -15.58 9.62
C VAL A 214 -12.26 -15.02 9.92
N SER A 215 -12.30 -14.02 10.81
CA SER A 215 -13.51 -13.30 11.17
C SER A 215 -14.00 -12.42 10.02
N PRO A 216 -15.29 -12.03 9.99
CA PRO A 216 -15.78 -11.03 9.05
C PRO A 216 -14.94 -9.75 9.06
N LEU A 217 -14.79 -9.11 7.90
CA LEU A 217 -14.01 -7.87 7.74
C LEU A 217 -14.53 -6.72 8.60
N TYR A 218 -15.85 -6.64 8.73
CA TYR A 218 -16.54 -5.59 9.46
C TYR A 218 -17.29 -6.20 10.64
N GLU A 219 -17.18 -5.53 11.78
CA GLU A 219 -18.05 -5.82 12.91
C GLU A 219 -19.49 -5.40 12.57
N LYS A 220 -20.44 -6.15 13.12
CA LYS A 220 -21.88 -5.88 12.98
C LYS A 220 -22.34 -4.81 13.95
#